data_AF-A0A2M7STJ8-F1
#
_entry.id   AF-A0A2M7STJ8-F1
#
_cell.length_a   1.000
_cell.length_b   1.000
_cell.length_c   1.000
_cell.angle_alpha   90.00
_cell.angle_beta   90.00
_cell.angle_gamma   90.00
#
_symmetry.space_group_name_H-M   'P 1'
#
loop_
_entity.id
_entity.type
_entity.pdbx_description
1 polymer ?
#
loop_
_entity_poly.entity_id
_entity_poly.type
_entity_poly.pdbx_seq_one_letter_code
_entity_poly.pdbx_strand_id
1 'polypeptide(L)' 'MEQIVIQVKDQQKAQALVDFLQTLDFIEAVKSSKMFNIKKSQRAKEADFFALAGMWAGRDVSLDSIRQKAWPERS' A
#
# COMPACT_ATOMS: atom_id res chain seq x y z
N MET A 1 -25.13 -9.08 16.51
CA MET A 1 -24.36 -8.15 15.66
C MET A 1 -25.17 -6.89 15.54
N GLU A 2 -24.63 -5.76 16.00
CA GLU A 2 -25.32 -4.48 16.00
C GLU A 2 -24.72 -3.58 14.91
N GLN A 3 -25.58 -2.90 14.15
CA GLN A 3 -25.16 -2.05 13.03
C GLN A 3 -25.69 -0.63 13.25
N ILE A 4 -24.78 0.34 13.19
CA ILE A 4 -25.09 1.77 13.31
C ILE A 4 -24.81 2.43 11.96
N VAL A 5 -25.77 3.20 11.44
CA VAL A 5 -25.64 3.98 10.19
C VAL A 5 -25.65 5.47 10.52
N ILE A 6 -24.54 6.15 10.25
CA ILE A 6 -24.36 7.58 10.55
C ILE A 6 -24.43 8.37 9.24
N GLN A 7 -25.39 9.29 9.14
CA GLN A 7 -25.48 10.23 8.03
C GLN A 7 -24.80 11.55 8.40
N VAL A 8 -23.63 11.79 7.82
CA VAL A 8 -22.89 13.04 8.01
C VAL A 8 -23.12 13.96 6.82
N LYS A 9 -23.61 15.18 7.06
CA LYS A 9 -23.87 16.19 6.01
C LYS A 9 -22.59 16.81 5.45
N ASP A 10 -21.54 16.85 6.24
CA ASP A 10 -20.26 17.49 5.94
C ASP A 10 -19.19 16.43 5.59
N GLN A 11 -18.64 16.51 4.38
CA GLN A 11 -17.66 15.53 3.90
C GLN A 11 -16.33 15.57 4.66
N GLN A 12 -15.87 16.74 5.11
CA GLN A 12 -14.59 16.84 5.82
C GLN A 12 -14.71 16.20 7.21
N LYS A 13 -15.83 16.45 7.89
CA LYS A 13 -16.13 15.83 9.18
C LYS A 13 -16.39 14.34 9.06
N ALA A 14 -16.94 13.88 7.93
CA ALA A 14 -17.13 12.46 7.66
C ALA A 14 -15.79 11.72 7.60
N GLN A 15 -14.76 12.31 6.99
CA GLN A 15 -13.43 11.71 6.94
C GLN A 15 -12.81 11.59 8.34
N ALA A 16 -12.83 12.68 9.12
CA ALA A 16 -12.32 12.65 10.50
C ALA A 16 -13.04 11.62 11.38
N LEU A 17 -14.36 11.44 11.18
CA LEU A 17 -15.14 10.43 11.89
C LEU A 17 -14.75 9.01 11.45
N VAL A 18 -14.53 8.77 10.16
CA VAL A 18 -14.02 7.49 9.65
C VAL A 18 -12.66 7.18 10.25
N ASP A 19 -11.75 8.14 10.26
CA ASP A 19 -10.39 7.97 10.79
C ASP A 19 -10.43 7.68 12.30
N PHE A 20 -11.30 8.35 13.06
CA PHE A 20 -11.52 8.05 14.48
C PHE A 20 -12.12 6.66 14.72
N LEU A 21 -13.09 6.23 13.90
CA LEU A 21 -13.67 4.89 14.04
C LEU A 21 -12.65 3.79 13.68
N GLN A 22 -11.68 4.07 12.80
CA GLN A 22 -10.61 3.12 12.47
C GLN A 22 -9.61 2.91 13.60
N THR A 23 -9.49 3.82 14.57
CA THR A 23 -8.58 3.64 15.72
C THR A 23 -9.16 2.77 16.83
N LEU A 24 -10.43 2.35 16.71
CA LEU A 24 -11.11 1.57 17.73
C LEU A 24 -11.01 0.08 17.40
N ASP A 25 -10.36 -0.69 18.28
CA ASP A 25 -10.04 -2.12 18.08
C ASP A 25 -11.26 -3.04 17.91
N PHE A 26 -12.46 -2.56 18.27
CA PHE A 26 -13.72 -3.31 18.16
C PHE A 26 -14.50 -3.01 16.86
N ILE A 27 -13.96 -2.17 15.97
CA ILE A 27 -14.62 -1.80 14.71
C ILE A 27 -14.04 -2.62 13.57
N GLU A 28 -14.80 -3.64 13.18
CA GLU A 28 -14.38 -4.63 12.18
C GLU A 28 -14.41 -4.08 10.74
N ALA A 29 -15.31 -3.12 10.44
CA ALA A 29 -15.38 -2.49 9.11
C ALA A 29 -16.10 -1.12 9.12
N VAL A 30 -15.43 -0.08 8.64
CA VAL A 30 -16.05 1.22 8.33
C VAL A 30 -16.38 1.30 6.84
N LYS A 31 -17.67 1.24 6.48
CA LYS A 31 -18.13 1.36 5.08
C LYS A 31 -18.65 2.77 4.81
N SER A 32 -17.84 3.60 4.14
CA SER A 32 -18.30 4.88 3.60
C SER A 32 -18.81 4.69 2.17
N SER A 33 -20.10 4.93 1.93
CA SER A 33 -20.74 4.73 0.61
C SER A 33 -20.18 5.62 -0.50
N LYS A 34 -19.40 6.67 -0.18
CA LYS A 34 -18.77 7.57 -1.16
C LYS A 34 -17.30 7.27 -1.48
N MET A 35 -16.68 6.27 -0.85
CA MET A 35 -15.27 5.93 -1.11
C MET A 35 -15.03 4.98 -2.30
N PHE A 36 -16.06 4.63 -3.07
CA PHE A 36 -15.93 3.77 -4.26
C PHE A 36 -15.27 4.44 -5.48
N ASN A 37 -14.51 5.52 -5.31
CA ASN A 37 -13.67 6.10 -6.37
C ASN A 37 -12.23 6.38 -5.95
N ILE A 38 -11.80 5.92 -4.77
CA ILE A 38 -10.38 5.60 -4.63
C ILE A 38 -10.24 4.31 -5.41
N LYS A 39 -9.84 4.43 -6.69
CA LYS A 39 -9.25 3.32 -7.43
C LYS A 39 -8.35 2.64 -6.41
N LYS A 40 -8.71 1.44 -5.97
CA LYS A 40 -7.72 0.53 -5.39
C LYS A 40 -6.61 0.60 -6.41
N SER A 41 -5.51 1.28 -6.06
CA SER A 41 -4.25 1.18 -6.78
C SER A 41 -4.20 -0.28 -7.14
N GLN A 42 -4.30 -0.58 -8.44
CA GLN A 42 -4.22 -1.94 -8.93
C GLN A 42 -3.10 -2.52 -8.10
N ARG A 43 -3.40 -3.49 -7.21
CA ARG A 43 -2.36 -4.23 -6.48
C ARG A 43 -1.36 -4.50 -7.58
N ALA A 44 -0.22 -3.81 -7.53
CA ALA A 44 0.77 -3.93 -8.57
C ALA A 44 0.97 -5.43 -8.60
N LYS A 45 0.53 -6.09 -9.69
CA LYS A 45 0.61 -7.55 -9.79
C LYS A 45 2.02 -7.83 -9.32
N GLU A 46 2.17 -8.52 -8.18
CA GLU A 46 3.48 -8.74 -7.58
C GLU A 46 4.31 -9.27 -8.73
N ALA A 47 5.22 -8.43 -9.22
CA ALA A 47 5.96 -8.76 -10.40
C ALA A 47 6.76 -9.96 -9.96
N ASP A 48 6.44 -11.13 -10.52
CA ASP A 48 7.01 -12.39 -10.08
C ASP A 48 8.52 -12.20 -10.11
N PHE A 49 9.15 -12.19 -8.92
CA PHE A 49 10.54 -11.78 -8.75
C PHE A 49 11.45 -12.60 -9.67
N PHE A 50 11.07 -13.85 -9.92
CA PHE A 50 11.75 -14.77 -10.80
C PHE A 50 11.48 -14.55 -12.30
N ALA A 51 10.38 -13.88 -12.69
CA ALA A 51 10.17 -13.45 -14.08
C ALA A 51 11.23 -12.43 -14.54
N LEU A 52 11.91 -11.77 -13.60
CA LEU A 52 12.98 -10.81 -13.85
C LEU A 52 14.39 -11.42 -13.78
N ALA A 53 14.52 -12.71 -13.43
CA ALA A 53 15.81 -13.36 -13.21
C ALA A 53 16.68 -13.45 -14.48
N GLY A 54 16.06 -13.44 -15.67
CA GLY A 54 16.77 -13.43 -16.95
C GLY A 54 17.41 -12.11 -17.34
N MET A 55 17.05 -10.99 -16.69
CA MET A 55 17.57 -9.66 -17.07
C MET A 55 19.08 -9.49 -16.82
N TRP A 56 19.66 -10.36 -16.01
CA TRP A 56 21.08 -10.33 -15.64
C TRP A 56 21.91 -11.37 -16.38
N ALA A 57 21.30 -12.21 -17.22
CA ALA A 57 22.02 -13.20 -18.02
C ALA A 57 23.00 -12.51 -19.00
N GLY A 58 24.26 -12.91 -18.99
CA GLY A 58 25.31 -12.35 -19.85
C GLY A 58 25.88 -11.01 -19.37
N ARG A 59 25.49 -10.50 -18.19
CA ARG A 59 26.13 -9.36 -17.55
C ARG A 59 27.15 -9.84 -16.53
N ASP A 60 28.34 -9.27 -16.57
CA ASP A 60 29.36 -9.48 -15.53
C ASP A 60 28.99 -8.66 -14.28
N VAL A 61 28.22 -9.28 -13.39
CA VAL A 61 27.73 -8.67 -12.16
C VAL A 61 28.19 -9.52 -10.98
N SER A 62 29.01 -8.92 -10.12
CA SER A 62 29.45 -9.51 -8.86
C SER A 62 28.77 -8.78 -7.70
N LEU A 63 28.71 -9.41 -6.52
CA LEU A 63 28.17 -8.76 -5.33
C LEU A 63 28.93 -7.49 -4.98
N ASP A 64 30.25 -7.49 -5.17
CA ASP A 64 31.09 -6.33 -4.87
C ASP A 64 30.83 -5.18 -5.84
N SER A 65 30.63 -5.46 -7.13
CA SER A 65 30.32 -4.41 -8.11
C SER A 65 28.93 -3.81 -7.90
N ILE A 66 27.97 -4.57 -7.37
CA ILE A 66 26.66 -4.04 -6.95
C ILE A 66 26.83 -3.13 -5.73
N ARG A 67 27.57 -3.58 -4.71
CA ARG A 67 27.76 -2.81 -3.46
C ARG A 67 28.48 -1.50 -3.69
N GLN A 68 29.56 -1.49 -4.47
CA GLN A 68 30.30 -0.27 -4.82
C GLN A 68 29.40 0.75 -5.55
N LYS A 69 28.55 0.29 -6.47
CA LYS A 69 27.66 1.20 -7.22
C LYS A 69 26.51 1.76 -6.39
N ALA A 70 25.97 0.95 -5.47
CA ALA A 70 24.80 1.36 -4.69
C ALA A 70 25.16 2.05 -3.37
N TRP A 71 26.31 1.71 -2.78
CA TRP A 71 26.85 2.31 -1.55
C TRP A 71 28.36 2.55 -1.65
N PRO A 72 28.80 3.51 -2.49
CA PRO A 72 30.23 3.80 -2.70
C PRO A 72 30.98 4.21 -1.43
N GLU A 73 30.26 4.69 -0.41
CA GLU A 73 30.82 5.16 0.86
C GLU A 73 30.99 4.03 1.91
N ARG A 74 30.54 2.79 1.63
CA ARG A 74 30.54 1.68 2.60
C ARG A 74 31.14 0.37 2.07
N SER A 75 31.68 0.38 0.86
CA SER A 75 32.22 -0.81 0.18
C SER A 75 33.72 -0.99 0.39
#